data_AF-V5RJZ9-F1
#
_entry.id   AF-V5RJZ9-F1
#
_cell.length_a   1.000
_cell.length_b   1.000
_cell.length_c   1.000
_cell.angle_alpha   90.00
_cell.angle_beta   90.00
_cell.angle_gamma   90.00
#
_symmetry.space_group_name_H-M   'P 1'
#
loop_
_entity.id
_entity.type
_entity.pdbx_description
1 polymer ?
#
loop_
_entity_poly.entity_id
_entity_poly.type
_entity_poly.pdbx_seq_one_letter_code
_entity_poly.pdbx_strand_id
1 'polypeptide(L)'
;MIIKDKKMFRFIFIPGAIVFILSLSAFIYASPWENDLELAKIFEKALSYEVWKYWSQYYLMAGNMDLSVLFLLLGSILLQTHFQYMRIKKPASWYSNQHWLTKSIIIFAGTAWLSAWAYELCTLFFVDNGIGLGNDIEIFDSIKYKIVGKLVASSYELPFLFFIMFYMIVRFPKRKDIFEQEYWIDAIKGLMFVFLNYFIIVFLKVLFGRPYYYNIFFGDFYSKFSEDWKQSYLNSGLRFGSFDELTNGYTSNINGEWPWWKVNAFFLRDNNSFAGRSFFDYAFPSGHVVSAFTNGTFIYLLVGKNKKRKLSNYKIILMYIITLHAISMNFATVVMRGHYITDTSFSICLCLVSIPIINRLVDKNVWKFVNKSRMKRQLENEGLFINKGQNIMFYVINNNRNNYISTFKASNEHKKEILIKKYSITESKIKKNN
;
A
#
# COMPACT_ATOMS: atom_id res chain seq x y z
N MET A 1 -6.36 22.25 -0.25
CA MET A 1 -4.99 22.29 -0.82
C MET A 1 -5.08 22.99 -2.16
N ILE A 2 -4.80 24.29 -2.25
CA ILE A 2 -4.85 25.01 -3.54
C ILE A 2 -3.53 24.72 -4.26
N ILE A 3 -3.58 23.84 -5.25
CA ILE A 3 -2.40 23.49 -6.05
C ILE A 3 -2.12 24.64 -7.01
N LYS A 4 -1.25 25.56 -6.61
CA LYS A 4 -0.76 26.64 -7.50
C LYS A 4 0.28 26.17 -8.52
N ASP A 5 0.72 24.91 -8.46
CA ASP A 5 1.71 24.35 -9.39
C ASP A 5 1.00 23.60 -10.52
N LYS A 6 0.89 24.24 -11.69
CA LYS A 6 0.25 23.68 -12.88
C LYS A 6 0.89 22.35 -13.31
N LYS A 7 2.19 22.14 -13.09
CA LYS A 7 2.86 20.87 -13.43
C LYS A 7 2.44 19.76 -12.48
N MET A 8 2.48 20.01 -11.17
CA MET A 8 2.06 19.01 -10.17
C MET A 8 0.60 18.62 -10.36
N PHE A 9 -0.28 19.57 -10.64
CA PHE A 9 -1.68 19.28 -10.94
C PHE A 9 -1.83 18.39 -12.18
N ARG A 10 -1.17 18.74 -13.30
CA ARG A 10 -1.29 18.02 -14.57
C ARG A 10 -0.71 16.61 -14.54
N PHE A 11 0.43 16.40 -13.89
CA PHE A 11 1.16 15.13 -13.99
C PHE A 11 0.90 14.15 -12.85
N ILE A 12 0.15 14.57 -11.82
CA ILE A 12 -0.12 13.73 -10.65
C ILE A 12 -1.63 13.60 -10.42
N PHE A 13 -2.33 14.75 -10.33
CA PHE A 13 -3.74 14.73 -10.01
C PHE A 13 -4.60 14.24 -11.18
N ILE A 14 -4.30 14.66 -12.42
CA ILE A 14 -5.09 14.22 -13.59
C ILE A 14 -4.98 12.70 -13.79
N PRO A 15 -3.80 12.07 -13.86
CA PRO A 15 -3.72 10.62 -14.00
C PRO A 15 -4.40 9.88 -12.85
N GLY A 16 -4.18 10.31 -11.60
CA GLY A 16 -4.84 9.72 -10.43
C GLY A 16 -6.36 9.84 -10.50
N ALA A 17 -6.90 10.97 -10.96
CA ALA A 17 -8.33 11.17 -11.15
C ALA A 17 -8.90 10.31 -12.27
N ILE A 18 -8.18 10.15 -13.39
CA ILE A 18 -8.58 9.26 -14.48
C ILE A 18 -8.66 7.82 -13.97
N VAL A 19 -7.61 7.33 -13.27
CA VAL A 19 -7.61 5.99 -12.68
C VAL A 19 -8.76 5.83 -11.69
N PHE A 20 -9.00 6.83 -10.83
CA PHE A 20 -10.12 6.82 -9.89
C PHE A 20 -11.48 6.71 -10.60
N ILE A 21 -11.72 7.53 -11.63
CA ILE A 21 -13.00 7.53 -12.36
C ILE A 21 -13.21 6.20 -13.09
N LEU A 22 -12.18 5.67 -13.74
CA LEU A 22 -12.25 4.38 -14.43
C LEU A 22 -12.52 3.25 -13.44
N SER A 23 -11.81 3.19 -12.32
CA SER A 23 -12.03 2.17 -11.28
C SER A 23 -13.39 2.31 -10.62
N LEU A 24 -13.86 3.53 -10.34
CA LEU A 24 -15.20 3.74 -9.78
C LEU A 24 -16.29 3.32 -10.76
N SER A 25 -16.12 3.64 -12.05
CA SER A 25 -17.08 3.23 -13.09
C SER A 25 -17.12 1.71 -13.25
N ALA A 26 -15.94 1.06 -13.26
CA ALA A 26 -15.85 -0.41 -13.30
C ALA A 26 -16.48 -1.05 -12.05
N PHE A 27 -16.23 -0.48 -10.87
CA PHE A 27 -16.83 -0.95 -9.62
C PHE A 27 -18.36 -0.84 -9.62
N ILE A 28 -18.91 0.28 -10.11
CA ILE A 28 -20.36 0.48 -10.22
C ILE A 28 -20.96 -0.51 -11.23
N TYR A 29 -20.37 -0.61 -12.42
CA TYR A 29 -20.84 -1.50 -13.47
C TYR A 29 -20.82 -2.98 -13.05
N ALA A 30 -19.75 -3.42 -12.39
CA ALA A 30 -19.56 -4.79 -11.95
C ALA A 30 -20.20 -5.08 -10.58
N SER A 31 -20.85 -4.12 -9.92
CA SER A 31 -21.49 -4.37 -8.62
C SER A 31 -22.63 -5.41 -8.65
N PRO A 32 -23.48 -5.48 -9.70
CA PRO A 32 -24.35 -6.61 -9.92
C PRO A 32 -23.54 -7.90 -10.15
N TRP A 33 -23.91 -8.98 -9.47
CA TRP A 33 -23.19 -10.25 -9.51
C TRP A 33 -23.03 -10.81 -10.93
N GLU A 34 -24.08 -10.75 -11.74
CA GLU A 34 -24.07 -11.23 -13.13
C GLU A 34 -23.00 -10.54 -13.99
N ASN A 35 -22.89 -9.21 -13.88
CA ASN A 35 -21.91 -8.41 -14.62
C ASN A 35 -20.47 -8.72 -14.18
N ASP A 36 -20.23 -8.80 -12.87
CA ASP A 36 -18.90 -9.15 -12.33
C ASP A 36 -18.46 -10.53 -12.79
N LEU A 37 -19.41 -11.48 -12.78
CA LEU A 37 -19.19 -12.85 -13.21
C LEU A 37 -18.91 -12.94 -14.72
N GLU A 38 -19.66 -12.21 -15.54
CA GLU A 38 -19.42 -12.13 -16.98
C GLU A 38 -18.01 -11.59 -17.28
N LEU A 39 -17.62 -10.51 -16.59
CA LEU A 39 -16.27 -9.96 -16.72
C LEU A 39 -15.20 -10.98 -16.31
N ALA A 40 -15.37 -11.68 -15.18
CA ALA A 40 -14.43 -12.71 -14.75
C ALA A 40 -14.29 -13.83 -15.80
N LYS A 41 -15.41 -14.27 -16.40
CA LYS A 41 -15.41 -15.26 -17.51
C LYS A 41 -14.71 -14.74 -18.77
N ILE A 42 -14.76 -13.45 -19.05
CA ILE A 42 -14.01 -12.84 -20.16
C ILE A 42 -12.51 -12.84 -19.85
N PHE A 43 -12.12 -12.38 -18.67
CA PHE A 43 -10.72 -12.26 -18.29
C PHE A 43 -10.03 -13.62 -18.14
N GLU A 44 -10.71 -14.64 -17.63
CA GLU A 44 -10.10 -15.96 -17.48
C GLU A 44 -9.68 -16.60 -18.81
N LYS A 45 -10.31 -16.22 -19.93
CA LYS A 45 -9.96 -16.74 -21.27
C LYS A 45 -8.53 -16.36 -21.63
N ALA A 46 -7.99 -15.28 -21.05
CA ALA A 46 -6.59 -14.90 -21.25
C ALA A 46 -5.62 -16.01 -20.80
N LEU A 47 -5.97 -16.80 -19.78
CA LEU A 47 -5.14 -17.92 -19.32
C LEU A 47 -5.02 -19.06 -20.35
N SER A 48 -5.79 -19.05 -21.45
CA SER A 48 -5.56 -19.99 -22.55
C SER A 48 -4.26 -19.70 -23.33
N TYR A 49 -3.67 -18.51 -23.16
CA TYR A 49 -2.43 -18.12 -23.85
C TYR A 49 -1.25 -18.04 -22.88
N GLU A 50 -0.11 -18.60 -23.28
CA GLU A 50 1.13 -18.65 -22.48
C GLU A 50 1.58 -17.29 -21.94
N VAL A 51 1.52 -16.24 -22.78
CA VAL A 51 1.97 -14.89 -22.40
C VAL A 51 1.24 -14.35 -21.17
N TRP A 52 -0.06 -14.59 -21.08
CA TRP A 52 -0.89 -14.10 -19.98
C TRP A 52 -0.71 -14.95 -18.72
N LYS A 53 -0.36 -16.23 -18.84
CA LYS A 53 0.06 -17.07 -17.71
C LYS A 53 1.33 -16.51 -17.07
N TYR A 54 2.38 -16.26 -17.87
CA TYR A 54 3.62 -15.64 -17.36
C TYR A 54 3.38 -14.27 -16.73
N TRP A 55 2.64 -13.41 -17.41
CA TRP A 55 2.34 -12.06 -16.92
C TRP A 55 1.55 -12.07 -15.60
N SER A 56 0.50 -12.89 -15.50
CA SER A 56 -0.32 -12.99 -14.28
C SER A 56 0.48 -13.54 -13.10
N GLN A 57 1.28 -14.58 -13.33
CA GLN A 57 2.12 -15.18 -12.28
C GLN A 57 3.28 -14.29 -11.87
N TYR A 58 3.85 -13.49 -12.78
CA TYR A 58 4.78 -12.43 -12.41
C TYR A 58 4.16 -11.46 -11.40
N TYR A 59 2.94 -10.98 -11.66
CA TYR A 59 2.27 -10.03 -10.77
C TYR A 59 1.86 -10.65 -9.43
N LEU A 60 1.44 -11.91 -9.42
CA LEU A 60 1.21 -12.63 -8.17
C LEU A 60 2.47 -12.64 -7.30
N MET A 61 3.63 -12.96 -7.89
CA MET A 61 4.90 -13.04 -7.18
C MET A 61 5.41 -11.67 -6.74
N ALA A 62 5.35 -10.65 -7.61
CA ALA A 62 5.80 -9.30 -7.33
C ALA A 62 4.96 -8.63 -6.21
N GLY A 63 3.65 -8.87 -6.17
CA GLY A 63 2.75 -8.21 -5.23
C GLY A 63 3.07 -8.49 -3.76
N ASN A 64 3.56 -9.68 -3.44
CA ASN A 64 3.98 -10.01 -2.08
C ASN A 64 5.32 -9.36 -1.67
N MET A 65 6.20 -9.12 -2.64
CA MET A 65 7.53 -8.60 -2.39
C MET A 65 7.60 -7.09 -2.34
N ASP A 66 6.83 -6.40 -3.19
CA ASP A 66 6.76 -4.94 -3.29
C ASP A 66 6.63 -4.27 -1.90
N LEU A 67 5.78 -4.84 -1.05
CA LEU A 67 5.50 -4.35 0.30
C LEU A 67 6.75 -4.37 1.20
N SER A 68 7.54 -5.43 1.13
CA SER A 68 8.69 -5.64 2.00
C SER A 68 9.82 -4.65 1.68
N VAL A 69 10.09 -4.44 0.39
CA VAL A 69 11.09 -3.47 -0.07
C VAL A 69 10.69 -2.05 0.31
N LEU A 70 9.39 -1.73 0.22
CA LEU A 70 8.85 -0.45 0.68
C LEU A 70 9.03 -0.26 2.19
N PHE A 71 8.71 -1.27 3.01
CA PHE A 71 8.92 -1.21 4.46
C PHE A 71 10.39 -0.97 4.81
N LEU A 72 11.32 -1.66 4.14
CA LEU A 72 12.74 -1.46 4.36
C LEU A 72 13.16 -0.02 4.02
N LEU A 73 12.69 0.54 2.90
CA LEU A 73 12.97 1.92 2.53
C LEU A 73 12.43 2.92 3.56
N LEU A 74 11.13 2.86 3.87
CA LEU A 74 10.49 3.82 4.78
C LEU A 74 11.04 3.68 6.21
N GLY A 75 11.23 2.44 6.67
CA GLY A 75 11.86 2.14 7.96
C GLY A 75 13.29 2.67 8.03
N SER A 76 14.09 2.48 6.98
CA SER A 76 15.45 3.01 6.90
C SER A 76 15.48 4.53 6.94
N ILE A 77 14.54 5.22 6.29
CA ILE A 77 14.42 6.70 6.34
C ILE A 77 14.15 7.15 7.77
N LEU A 78 13.23 6.49 8.48
CA LEU A 78 12.94 6.81 9.88
C LEU A 78 14.12 6.53 10.79
N LEU A 79 14.76 5.37 10.66
CA LEU A 79 15.93 4.99 11.44
C LEU A 79 17.08 5.99 11.25
N GLN A 80 17.43 6.31 10.00
CA GLN A 80 18.50 7.25 9.69
C GLN A 80 18.16 8.67 10.17
N THR A 81 16.92 9.12 9.99
CA THR A 81 16.52 10.46 10.46
C THR A 81 16.53 10.54 11.99
N HIS A 82 16.07 9.48 12.67
CA HIS A 82 16.11 9.40 14.13
C HIS A 82 17.55 9.43 14.66
N PHE A 83 18.45 8.64 14.06
CA PHE A 83 19.85 8.64 14.42
C PHE A 83 20.51 10.01 14.25
N GLN A 84 20.29 10.68 13.13
CA GLN A 84 20.80 12.04 12.91
C GLN A 84 20.22 13.05 13.91
N TYR A 85 18.94 12.90 14.27
CA TYR A 85 18.32 13.75 15.28
C TYR A 85 19.00 13.57 16.64
N MET A 86 19.31 12.33 17.02
CA MET A 86 20.02 12.02 18.27
C MET A 86 21.44 12.56 18.29
N ARG A 87 22.15 12.55 17.16
CA ARG A 87 23.47 13.19 17.05
C ARG A 87 23.44 14.69 17.30
N ILE A 88 22.44 15.37 16.76
CA ILE A 88 22.29 16.82 16.95
C ILE A 88 21.86 17.13 18.39
N LYS A 89 20.95 16.33 18.97
CA LYS A 89 20.35 16.63 20.28
C LYS A 89 21.12 16.13 21.48
N LYS A 90 21.81 15.00 21.35
CA LYS A 90 22.54 14.34 22.43
C LYS A 90 23.89 13.84 21.92
N PRO A 91 24.80 14.72 21.45
CA PRO A 91 26.06 14.31 20.83
C PRO A 91 26.94 13.43 21.72
N ALA A 92 26.86 13.61 23.05
CA ALA A 92 27.59 12.80 24.02
C ALA A 92 26.92 11.47 24.39
N SER A 93 25.74 11.15 23.84
CA SER A 93 25.10 9.87 24.13
C SER A 93 25.86 8.70 23.52
N TRP A 94 25.82 7.53 24.16
CA TRP A 94 26.39 6.32 23.55
C TRP A 94 25.83 6.10 22.14
N TYR A 95 24.51 6.22 21.99
CA TYR A 95 23.81 5.98 20.73
C TYR A 95 24.26 6.91 19.59
N SER A 96 24.51 8.21 19.85
CA SER A 96 24.96 9.15 18.81
C SER A 96 26.34 8.84 18.24
N ASN A 97 27.15 8.08 18.97
CA ASN A 97 28.50 7.70 18.55
C ASN A 97 28.53 6.35 17.79
N GLN A 98 27.46 5.54 17.87
CA GLN A 98 27.40 4.23 17.23
C GLN A 98 26.88 4.28 15.79
N HIS A 99 27.67 4.86 14.88
CA HIS A 99 27.35 4.91 13.45
C HIS A 99 27.11 3.55 12.81
N TRP A 100 27.82 2.53 13.28
CA TRP A 100 27.72 1.16 12.78
C TRP A 100 26.35 0.55 13.05
N LEU A 101 25.68 0.90 14.17
CA LEU A 101 24.42 0.29 14.56
C LEU A 101 23.32 0.46 13.50
N THR A 102 23.15 1.68 12.97
CA THR A 102 22.16 1.92 11.91
C THR A 102 22.48 1.15 10.63
N LYS A 103 23.77 1.03 10.29
CA LYS A 103 24.22 0.28 9.11
C LYS A 103 23.96 -1.21 9.31
N SER A 104 24.30 -1.76 10.47
CA SER A 104 24.08 -3.15 10.81
C SER A 104 22.60 -3.53 10.79
N ILE A 105 21.71 -2.67 11.29
CA ILE A 105 20.26 -2.91 11.21
C ILE A 105 19.79 -2.97 9.76
N ILE A 106 20.22 -2.02 8.91
CA ILE A 106 19.83 -2.00 7.48
C ILE A 106 20.40 -3.20 6.74
N ILE A 107 21.66 -3.56 6.99
CA ILE A 107 22.32 -4.73 6.39
C ILE A 107 21.62 -6.00 6.83
N PHE A 108 21.38 -6.18 8.13
CA PHE A 108 20.70 -7.34 8.68
C PHE A 108 19.30 -7.49 8.09
N ALA A 109 18.50 -6.42 8.02
CA ALA A 109 17.16 -6.46 7.44
C ALA A 109 17.19 -6.81 5.93
N GLY A 110 18.14 -6.24 5.17
CA GLY A 110 18.34 -6.58 3.76
C GLY A 110 18.77 -8.04 3.56
N THR A 111 19.72 -8.52 4.35
CA THR A 111 20.17 -9.92 4.31
C THR A 111 19.06 -10.88 4.72
N ALA A 112 18.29 -10.58 5.77
CA ALA A 112 17.16 -11.40 6.19
C ALA A 112 16.10 -11.51 5.09
N TRP A 113 15.81 -10.40 4.40
CA TRP A 113 14.92 -10.40 3.25
C TRP A 113 15.49 -11.25 2.10
N LEU A 114 16.77 -11.09 1.75
CA LEU A 114 17.43 -11.90 0.71
C LEU A 114 17.41 -13.39 1.04
N SER A 115 17.64 -13.76 2.29
CA SER A 115 17.57 -15.15 2.75
C SER A 115 16.16 -15.72 2.65
N ALA A 116 15.14 -14.96 3.08
CA ALA A 116 13.74 -15.37 2.96
C ALA A 116 13.34 -15.53 1.48
N TRP A 117 13.76 -14.59 0.64
CA TRP A 117 13.55 -14.65 -0.80
C TRP A 117 14.21 -15.87 -1.44
N ALA A 118 15.47 -16.13 -1.12
CA ALA A 118 16.22 -17.28 -1.66
C ALA A 118 15.61 -18.60 -1.19
N TYR A 119 15.21 -18.67 0.08
CA TYR A 119 14.48 -19.80 0.63
C TYR A 119 13.20 -20.07 -0.15
N GLU A 120 12.36 -19.05 -0.36
CA GLU A 120 11.09 -19.19 -1.09
C GLU A 120 11.32 -19.59 -2.55
N LEU A 121 12.33 -19.05 -3.23
CA LEU A 121 12.66 -19.49 -4.59
C LEU A 121 13.10 -20.95 -4.62
N CYS A 122 13.94 -21.39 -3.68
CA CYS A 122 14.35 -22.78 -3.58
C CYS A 122 13.18 -23.70 -3.29
N THR A 123 12.27 -23.32 -2.39
CA THR A 123 11.11 -24.15 -2.06
C THR A 123 10.12 -24.27 -3.21
N LEU A 124 9.96 -23.24 -4.07
CA LEU A 124 9.08 -23.30 -5.24
C LEU A 124 9.39 -24.48 -6.19
N PHE A 125 10.62 -24.97 -6.24
CA PHE A 125 10.98 -26.15 -7.04
C PHE A 125 10.53 -27.48 -6.43
N PHE A 126 10.24 -27.50 -5.13
CA PHE A 126 9.94 -28.72 -4.36
C PHE A 126 8.53 -28.73 -3.76
N VAL A 127 7.77 -27.65 -3.89
CA VAL A 127 6.42 -27.54 -3.35
C VAL A 127 5.43 -28.32 -4.22
N ASP A 128 4.65 -29.19 -3.57
CA ASP A 128 3.42 -29.75 -4.11
C ASP A 128 2.26 -28.90 -3.59
N ASN A 129 1.65 -28.10 -4.47
CA ASN A 129 0.46 -27.29 -4.16
C ASN A 129 -0.84 -28.14 -4.18
N GLY A 130 -0.69 -29.46 -4.13
CA GLY A 130 -1.73 -30.47 -4.02
C GLY A 130 -2.25 -31.00 -5.36
N ILE A 131 -1.60 -30.74 -6.49
CA ILE A 131 -1.87 -31.44 -7.76
C ILE A 131 -0.61 -32.10 -8.31
N GLY A 132 0.30 -32.47 -7.40
CA GLY A 132 1.55 -33.11 -7.72
C GLY A 132 2.70 -32.11 -7.85
N LEU A 133 3.90 -32.62 -7.62
CA LEU A 133 5.15 -31.87 -7.73
C LEU A 133 5.30 -31.26 -9.14
N GLY A 134 5.63 -29.97 -9.20
CA GLY A 134 5.84 -29.26 -10.47
C GLY A 134 4.58 -28.66 -11.09
N ASN A 135 3.42 -28.81 -10.44
CA ASN A 135 2.15 -28.25 -10.87
C ASN A 135 1.64 -27.20 -9.87
N ASP A 136 0.82 -26.28 -10.37
CA ASP A 136 0.30 -25.15 -9.64
C ASP A 136 -1.22 -25.09 -9.71
N ILE A 137 -1.85 -25.25 -8.55
CA ILE A 137 -3.30 -25.28 -8.44
C ILE A 137 -3.96 -23.92 -8.67
N GLU A 138 -3.23 -22.80 -8.57
CA GLU A 138 -3.84 -21.48 -8.76
C GLU A 138 -4.13 -21.15 -10.23
N ILE A 139 -3.33 -21.70 -11.16
CA ILE A 139 -3.54 -21.55 -12.61
C ILE A 139 -3.94 -22.85 -13.30
N PHE A 140 -3.93 -23.97 -12.58
CA PHE A 140 -4.17 -25.31 -13.10
C PHE A 140 -3.19 -25.68 -14.23
N ASP A 141 -1.91 -25.40 -14.01
CA ASP A 141 -0.84 -25.59 -15.00
C ASP A 141 0.51 -25.79 -14.28
N SER A 142 1.60 -25.92 -15.02
CA SER A 142 2.95 -26.10 -14.48
C SER A 142 3.38 -24.93 -13.60
N ILE A 143 4.09 -25.24 -12.50
CA ILE A 143 4.71 -24.25 -11.60
C ILE A 143 5.76 -23.36 -12.32
N LYS A 144 6.18 -23.72 -13.53
CA LYS A 144 7.15 -22.97 -14.34
C LYS A 144 6.79 -21.48 -14.47
N TYR A 145 5.51 -21.13 -14.58
CA TYR A 145 5.11 -19.72 -14.73
C TYR A 145 5.35 -18.92 -13.44
N LYS A 146 5.12 -19.52 -12.27
CA LYS A 146 5.46 -18.95 -10.96
C LYS A 146 6.95 -18.76 -10.81
N ILE A 147 7.74 -19.78 -11.15
CA ILE A 147 9.22 -19.72 -11.06
C ILE A 147 9.76 -18.61 -11.96
N VAL A 148 9.33 -18.56 -13.23
CA VAL A 148 9.74 -17.50 -14.17
C VAL A 148 9.28 -16.14 -13.67
N GLY A 149 8.03 -16.01 -13.18
CA GLY A 149 7.51 -14.79 -12.60
C GLY A 149 8.37 -14.29 -11.42
N LYS A 150 8.75 -15.20 -10.52
CA LYS A 150 9.66 -14.93 -9.39
C LYS A 150 11.02 -14.44 -9.86
N LEU A 151 11.63 -15.12 -10.83
CA LEU A 151 12.94 -14.74 -11.39
C LEU A 151 12.90 -13.36 -12.07
N VAL A 152 11.84 -13.09 -12.85
CA VAL A 152 11.65 -11.80 -13.51
C VAL A 152 11.42 -10.69 -12.48
N ALA A 153 10.60 -10.89 -11.45
CA ALA A 153 10.43 -9.91 -10.38
C ALA A 153 11.78 -9.59 -9.71
N SER A 154 12.57 -10.62 -9.47
CA SER A 154 13.86 -10.50 -8.80
C SER A 154 14.90 -9.73 -9.63
N SER A 155 14.78 -9.75 -10.96
CA SER A 155 15.67 -9.01 -11.86
C SER A 155 15.64 -7.50 -11.63
N TYR A 156 14.53 -6.93 -11.15
CA TYR A 156 14.44 -5.50 -10.81
C TYR A 156 14.48 -5.24 -9.29
N GLU A 157 13.88 -6.13 -8.50
CA GLU A 157 13.80 -5.94 -7.06
C GLU A 157 15.16 -6.04 -6.37
N LEU A 158 16.02 -6.99 -6.78
CA LEU A 158 17.36 -7.13 -6.21
C LEU A 158 18.20 -5.87 -6.47
N PRO A 159 18.34 -5.36 -7.71
CA PRO A 159 19.02 -4.07 -7.94
C PRO A 159 18.42 -2.93 -7.14
N PHE A 160 17.09 -2.87 -7.02
CA PHE A 160 16.42 -1.80 -6.29
C PHE A 160 16.68 -1.88 -4.78
N LEU A 161 16.65 -3.07 -4.20
CA LEU A 161 17.02 -3.34 -2.82
C LEU A 161 18.46 -2.93 -2.54
N PHE A 162 19.41 -3.39 -3.37
CA PHE A 162 20.82 -3.01 -3.25
C PHE A 162 21.00 -1.50 -3.37
N PHE A 163 20.30 -0.85 -4.30
CA PHE A 163 20.31 0.59 -4.44
C PHE A 163 19.78 1.29 -3.17
N ILE A 164 18.65 0.84 -2.61
CA ILE A 164 18.11 1.37 -1.35
C ILE A 164 19.13 1.22 -0.23
N MET A 165 19.68 0.02 -0.03
CA MET A 165 20.66 -0.24 1.03
C MET A 165 21.90 0.66 0.86
N PHE A 166 22.49 0.67 -0.34
CA PHE A 166 23.64 1.52 -0.66
C PHE A 166 23.33 3.00 -0.40
N TYR A 167 22.21 3.49 -0.92
CA TYR A 167 21.83 4.88 -0.77
C TYR A 167 21.60 5.24 0.70
N MET A 168 20.88 4.40 1.45
CA MET A 168 20.57 4.65 2.86
C MET A 168 21.80 4.55 3.78
N ILE A 169 22.79 3.73 3.44
CA ILE A 169 24.03 3.58 4.21
C ILE A 169 25.07 4.65 3.87
N VAL A 170 25.22 4.97 2.58
CA VAL A 170 26.35 5.78 2.09
C VAL A 170 25.98 7.23 1.82
N ARG A 171 24.81 7.47 1.20
CA ARG A 171 24.42 8.78 0.65
C ARG A 171 23.47 9.53 1.56
N PHE A 172 22.40 8.89 2.03
CA PHE A 172 21.35 9.50 2.84
C PHE A 172 21.89 10.15 4.14
N PRO A 173 22.79 9.52 4.92
CA PRO A 173 23.28 10.11 6.16
C PRO A 173 24.16 11.36 5.94
N LYS A 174 24.66 11.57 4.73
CA LYS A 174 25.49 12.74 4.38
C LYS A 174 24.65 13.94 3.94
N ARG A 175 23.33 13.79 3.83
CA ARG A 175 22.43 14.86 3.41
C ARG A 175 22.27 15.90 4.52
N LYS A 176 22.40 17.18 4.16
CA LYS A 176 22.18 18.31 5.08
C LYS A 176 20.71 18.71 5.19
N ASP A 177 19.88 18.29 4.24
CA ASP A 177 18.50 18.72 4.05
C ASP A 177 17.47 17.71 4.58
N ILE A 178 17.88 16.72 5.38
CA ILE A 178 17.02 15.63 5.87
C ILE A 178 15.79 16.17 6.61
N PHE A 179 16.01 17.13 7.51
CA PHE A 179 14.95 17.74 8.33
C PHE A 179 14.19 18.83 7.57
N GLU A 180 14.87 19.61 6.73
CA GLU A 180 14.26 20.66 5.92
C GLU A 180 13.27 20.10 4.90
N GLN A 181 13.64 18.99 4.26
CA GLN A 181 12.74 18.29 3.33
C GLN A 181 11.76 17.36 4.04
N GLU A 182 11.82 17.20 5.36
CA GLU A 182 10.85 16.41 6.13
C GLU A 182 10.66 14.98 5.62
N TYR A 183 11.73 14.28 5.23
CA TYR A 183 11.65 12.90 4.71
C TYR A 183 11.01 11.94 5.73
N TRP A 184 11.24 12.16 7.02
CA TRP A 184 10.62 11.37 8.09
C TRP A 184 9.09 11.51 8.14
N ILE A 185 8.54 12.70 7.86
CA ILE A 185 7.08 12.89 7.80
C ILE A 185 6.49 12.08 6.64
N ASP A 186 7.19 12.05 5.50
CA ASP A 186 6.74 11.28 4.34
C ASP A 186 6.85 9.79 4.57
N ALA A 187 7.90 9.33 5.27
CA ALA A 187 8.01 7.94 5.67
C ALA A 187 6.87 7.54 6.62
N ILE A 188 6.49 8.40 7.58
CA ILE A 188 5.30 8.18 8.42
C ILE A 188 4.02 8.13 7.58
N LYS A 189 3.86 9.02 6.58
CA LYS A 189 2.70 8.98 5.67
C LYS A 189 2.64 7.68 4.88
N GLY A 190 3.77 7.22 4.33
CA GLY A 190 3.87 5.96 3.62
C GLY A 190 3.50 4.76 4.51
N LEU A 191 4.06 4.69 5.72
CA LEU A 191 3.73 3.60 6.66
C LEU A 191 2.26 3.67 7.12
N MET A 192 1.75 4.85 7.46
CA MET A 192 0.35 5.03 7.82
C MET A 192 -0.60 4.66 6.66
N PHE A 193 -0.17 4.89 5.42
CA PHE A 193 -0.88 4.44 4.23
C PHE A 193 -0.97 2.92 4.16
N VAL A 194 0.16 2.23 4.33
CA VAL A 194 0.17 0.76 4.35
C VAL A 194 -0.74 0.25 5.48
N PHE A 195 -0.52 0.70 6.72
CA PHE A 195 -1.28 0.22 7.88
C PHE A 195 -2.78 0.48 7.76
N LEU A 196 -3.18 1.68 7.32
CA LEU A 196 -4.60 2.02 7.19
C LEU A 196 -5.29 1.15 6.12
N ASN A 197 -4.71 1.01 4.93
CA ASN A 197 -5.34 0.24 3.86
C ASN A 197 -5.38 -1.25 4.19
N TYR A 198 -4.29 -1.82 4.73
CA TYR A 198 -4.28 -3.24 5.13
C TYR A 198 -5.23 -3.51 6.30
N PHE A 199 -5.35 -2.61 7.26
CA PHE A 199 -6.36 -2.74 8.32
C PHE A 199 -7.77 -2.80 7.74
N ILE A 200 -8.10 -1.91 6.80
CA ILE A 200 -9.41 -1.90 6.11
C ILE A 200 -9.60 -3.20 5.33
N ILE A 201 -8.60 -3.66 4.56
CA ILE A 201 -8.71 -4.92 3.80
C ILE A 201 -8.95 -6.10 4.71
N VAL A 202 -8.15 -6.27 5.76
CA VAL A 202 -8.31 -7.38 6.69
C VAL A 202 -9.72 -7.33 7.29
N PHE A 203 -10.14 -6.18 7.78
CA PHE A 203 -11.48 -6.01 8.33
C PHE A 203 -12.59 -6.39 7.33
N LEU A 204 -12.52 -5.90 6.09
CA LEU A 204 -13.54 -6.17 5.07
C LEU A 204 -13.48 -7.62 4.55
N LYS A 205 -12.29 -8.25 4.45
CA LYS A 205 -12.16 -9.68 4.13
C LYS A 205 -12.86 -10.53 5.18
N VAL A 206 -12.66 -10.23 6.47
CA VAL A 206 -13.35 -10.94 7.56
C VAL A 206 -14.86 -10.71 7.52
N LEU A 207 -15.29 -9.48 7.22
CA LEU A 207 -16.70 -9.13 7.19
C LEU A 207 -17.45 -9.79 6.03
N PHE A 208 -16.95 -9.67 4.80
CA PHE A 208 -17.69 -10.09 3.61
C PHE A 208 -17.45 -11.54 3.22
N GLY A 209 -16.25 -12.08 3.43
CA GLY A 209 -15.96 -13.50 3.20
C GLY A 209 -16.21 -13.98 1.77
N ARG A 210 -16.04 -13.12 0.76
CA ARG A 210 -16.29 -13.48 -0.65
C ARG A 210 -15.28 -14.54 -1.11
N PRO A 211 -15.69 -15.70 -1.64
CA PRO A 211 -14.77 -16.69 -2.19
C PRO A 211 -14.07 -16.21 -3.47
N TYR A 212 -12.91 -16.78 -3.74
CA TYR A 212 -12.21 -16.60 -5.02
C TYR A 212 -12.98 -17.19 -6.20
N TYR A 213 -12.81 -16.63 -7.40
CA TYR A 213 -13.51 -17.12 -8.60
C TYR A 213 -13.15 -18.57 -8.91
N TYR A 214 -11.86 -18.93 -8.84
CA TYR A 214 -11.45 -20.33 -9.07
C TYR A 214 -12.07 -21.32 -8.07
N ASN A 215 -12.43 -20.84 -6.89
CA ASN A 215 -13.04 -21.65 -5.84
C ASN A 215 -14.54 -21.90 -6.10
N ILE A 216 -15.23 -20.93 -6.69
CA ILE A 216 -16.66 -21.06 -7.01
C ILE A 216 -16.86 -22.05 -8.15
N PHE A 217 -16.03 -21.97 -9.19
CA PHE A 217 -16.09 -22.84 -10.38
C PHE A 217 -15.11 -24.00 -10.32
N PHE A 218 -14.72 -24.43 -9.10
CA PHE A 218 -13.67 -25.43 -8.94
C PHE A 218 -14.01 -26.77 -9.60
N GLY A 219 -15.27 -27.22 -9.55
CA GLY A 219 -15.67 -28.47 -10.20
C GLY A 219 -15.56 -28.45 -11.72
N ASP A 220 -15.84 -27.30 -12.33
CA ASP A 220 -15.62 -27.12 -13.78
C ASP A 220 -14.14 -27.19 -14.14
N PHE A 221 -13.24 -26.78 -13.25
CA PHE A 221 -11.79 -26.91 -13.44
C PHE A 221 -11.30 -28.33 -13.14
N TYR A 222 -11.76 -28.92 -12.04
CA TYR A 222 -11.41 -30.27 -11.59
C TYR A 222 -11.80 -31.33 -12.64
N SER A 223 -12.94 -31.18 -13.30
CA SER A 223 -13.37 -32.10 -14.36
C SER A 223 -12.38 -32.20 -15.53
N LYS A 224 -11.55 -31.16 -15.72
CA LYS A 224 -10.53 -31.07 -16.78
C LYS A 224 -9.15 -31.57 -16.34
N PHE A 225 -8.96 -31.90 -15.07
CA PHE A 225 -7.70 -32.44 -14.57
C PHE A 225 -7.42 -33.82 -15.18
N SER A 226 -6.13 -34.13 -15.36
CA SER A 226 -5.70 -35.51 -15.59
C SER A 226 -6.01 -36.37 -14.37
N GLU A 227 -6.07 -37.69 -14.55
CA GLU A 227 -6.35 -38.61 -13.45
C GLU A 227 -5.30 -38.52 -12.34
N ASP A 228 -4.03 -38.37 -12.71
CA ASP A 228 -2.94 -38.15 -11.75
C ASP A 228 -3.16 -36.91 -10.88
N TRP A 229 -3.58 -35.79 -11.50
CA TRP A 229 -3.86 -34.55 -10.78
C TRP A 229 -5.07 -34.68 -9.86
N LYS A 230 -6.12 -35.39 -10.30
CA LYS A 230 -7.29 -35.67 -9.47
C LYS A 230 -6.91 -36.47 -8.23
N GLN A 231 -6.09 -37.51 -8.40
CA GLN A 231 -5.64 -38.34 -7.28
C GLN A 231 -4.72 -37.57 -6.32
N SER A 232 -3.77 -36.80 -6.86
CA SER A 232 -2.92 -35.91 -6.05
C SER A 232 -3.76 -34.91 -5.23
N TYR A 233 -4.79 -34.32 -5.85
CA TYR A 233 -5.69 -33.40 -5.19
C TYR A 233 -6.46 -34.04 -4.03
N LEU A 234 -7.08 -35.19 -4.26
CA LEU A 234 -7.81 -35.90 -3.21
C LEU A 234 -6.88 -36.30 -2.04
N ASN A 235 -5.64 -36.68 -2.34
CA ASN A 235 -4.64 -37.04 -1.33
C ASN A 235 -4.07 -35.83 -0.57
N SER A 236 -4.13 -34.62 -1.15
CA SER A 236 -3.58 -33.41 -0.54
C SER A 236 -4.38 -32.88 0.67
N GLY A 237 -5.64 -33.29 0.80
CA GLY A 237 -6.56 -32.75 1.81
C GLY A 237 -6.90 -31.26 1.61
N LEU A 238 -6.65 -30.70 0.43
CA LEU A 238 -7.10 -29.37 0.05
C LEU A 238 -8.63 -29.31 -0.04
N ARG A 239 -9.16 -28.10 0.12
CA ARG A 239 -10.61 -27.85 0.15
C ARG A 239 -10.93 -26.66 -0.77
N PHE A 240 -11.06 -26.94 -2.07
CA PHE A 240 -11.58 -25.99 -3.05
C PHE A 240 -12.95 -26.42 -3.56
N GLY A 241 -13.85 -25.48 -3.83
CA GLY A 241 -15.23 -25.82 -4.20
C GLY A 241 -16.06 -26.31 -3.01
N SER A 242 -17.15 -27.02 -3.29
CA SER A 242 -17.97 -27.69 -2.29
C SER A 242 -17.67 -29.19 -2.22
N PHE A 243 -18.07 -29.81 -1.11
CA PHE A 243 -17.98 -31.25 -0.95
C PHE A 243 -18.85 -31.97 -1.99
N ASP A 244 -18.31 -33.03 -2.59
CA ASP A 244 -18.97 -33.92 -3.54
C ASP A 244 -18.89 -35.35 -3.00
N GLU A 245 -20.05 -35.94 -2.73
CA GLU A 245 -20.20 -37.30 -2.22
C GLU A 245 -19.64 -38.35 -3.20
N LEU A 246 -19.66 -38.08 -4.52
CA LEU A 246 -19.21 -39.03 -5.54
C LEU A 246 -17.69 -39.25 -5.50
N THR A 247 -16.95 -38.17 -5.27
CA THR A 247 -15.48 -38.21 -5.15
C THR A 247 -14.98 -38.28 -3.71
N ASN A 248 -15.89 -38.20 -2.73
CA ASN A 248 -15.60 -38.06 -1.31
C ASN A 248 -14.58 -36.93 -1.02
N GLY A 249 -14.76 -35.78 -1.67
CA GLY A 249 -13.79 -34.69 -1.68
C GLY A 249 -14.41 -33.35 -2.05
N TYR A 250 -13.67 -32.25 -1.87
CA TYR A 250 -14.12 -30.92 -2.27
C TYR A 250 -13.82 -30.71 -3.74
N THR A 251 -14.74 -31.10 -4.62
CA THR A 251 -14.53 -31.15 -6.07
C THR A 251 -15.72 -30.61 -6.87
N SER A 252 -16.78 -30.14 -6.22
CA SER A 252 -17.96 -29.58 -6.88
C SER A 252 -17.94 -28.04 -6.90
N ASN A 253 -18.74 -27.43 -7.78
CA ASN A 253 -18.92 -25.97 -7.81
C ASN A 253 -19.74 -25.48 -6.62
N ILE A 254 -19.41 -24.29 -6.12
CA ILE A 254 -20.16 -23.65 -5.05
C ILE A 254 -21.40 -22.97 -5.66
N ASN A 255 -22.59 -23.40 -5.23
CA ASN A 255 -23.85 -22.82 -5.69
C ASN A 255 -24.12 -21.43 -5.11
N GLY A 256 -24.84 -20.60 -5.86
CA GLY A 256 -25.39 -19.33 -5.40
C GLY A 256 -24.65 -18.08 -5.91
N GLU A 257 -25.14 -16.93 -5.47
CA GLU A 257 -24.59 -15.63 -5.85
C GLU A 257 -23.68 -15.06 -4.76
N TRP A 258 -22.57 -14.48 -5.22
CA TRP A 258 -21.50 -13.97 -4.36
C TRP A 258 -21.15 -12.52 -4.68
N PRO A 259 -22.11 -11.57 -4.66
CA PRO A 259 -21.80 -10.17 -4.84
C PRO A 259 -20.93 -9.66 -3.68
N TRP A 260 -20.08 -8.66 -3.96
CA TRP A 260 -19.09 -8.15 -3.02
C TRP A 260 -19.68 -7.60 -1.71
N TRP A 261 -20.92 -7.11 -1.74
CA TRP A 261 -21.60 -6.49 -0.60
C TRP A 261 -22.29 -7.51 0.32
N LYS A 262 -22.37 -8.79 -0.07
CA LYS A 262 -23.00 -9.82 0.74
C LYS A 262 -22.06 -10.25 1.86
N VAL A 263 -22.56 -10.23 3.09
CA VAL A 263 -21.83 -10.68 4.28
C VAL A 263 -21.94 -12.19 4.38
N ASN A 264 -20.84 -12.92 4.13
CA ASN A 264 -20.84 -14.39 4.09
C ASN A 264 -20.04 -15.06 5.23
N ALA A 265 -19.28 -14.30 6.04
CA ALA A 265 -18.34 -14.91 7.00
C ALA A 265 -18.17 -14.15 8.33
N PHE A 266 -19.08 -13.22 8.67
CA PHE A 266 -19.04 -12.53 9.96
C PHE A 266 -19.54 -13.48 11.07
N PHE A 267 -18.63 -14.00 11.88
CA PHE A 267 -18.87 -14.94 13.00
C PHE A 267 -19.42 -16.34 12.66
N LEU A 268 -19.84 -16.61 11.43
CA LEU A 268 -20.42 -17.89 10.98
C LEU A 268 -19.43 -18.75 10.19
N ARG A 269 -18.25 -19.03 10.78
CA ARG A 269 -17.28 -19.91 10.14
C ARG A 269 -17.62 -21.36 10.40
N ASP A 270 -18.04 -22.07 9.36
CA ASP A 270 -18.03 -23.51 9.38
C ASP A 270 -16.59 -24.01 9.16
N ASN A 271 -16.08 -24.80 10.12
CA ASN A 271 -14.78 -25.48 10.02
C ASN A 271 -14.72 -26.49 8.87
N ASN A 272 -15.87 -26.85 8.30
CA ASN A 272 -16.02 -27.71 7.13
C ASN A 272 -16.32 -26.91 5.84
N SER A 273 -16.22 -25.58 5.86
CA SER A 273 -16.34 -24.79 4.62
C SER A 273 -15.03 -24.74 3.83
N PHE A 274 -15.14 -24.44 2.54
CA PHE A 274 -14.03 -24.11 1.64
C PHE A 274 -13.18 -22.91 2.09
N ALA A 275 -13.62 -22.20 3.14
CA ALA A 275 -13.00 -20.98 3.64
C ALA A 275 -12.05 -21.21 4.84
N GLY A 276 -11.59 -22.45 5.03
CA GLY A 276 -11.08 -22.96 6.30
C GLY A 276 -9.59 -22.79 6.64
N ARG A 277 -8.76 -22.09 5.84
CA ARG A 277 -7.31 -22.01 6.14
C ARG A 277 -6.87 -20.69 6.77
N SER A 278 -7.40 -19.56 6.32
CA SER A 278 -6.99 -18.26 6.84
C SER A 278 -8.03 -17.16 6.61
N PHE A 279 -7.99 -16.13 7.48
CA PHE A 279 -8.74 -14.87 7.26
C PHE A 279 -8.32 -14.15 5.97
N PHE A 280 -7.17 -14.53 5.38
CA PHE A 280 -6.64 -13.97 4.14
C PHE A 280 -7.18 -14.64 2.87
N ASP A 281 -7.87 -15.79 2.97
CA ASP A 281 -8.28 -16.61 1.82
C ASP A 281 -9.63 -16.19 1.20
N TYR A 282 -9.88 -14.88 1.18
CA TYR A 282 -11.08 -14.29 0.59
C TYR A 282 -10.72 -13.31 -0.51
N ALA A 283 -11.57 -13.19 -1.53
CA ALA A 283 -11.34 -12.34 -2.68
C ALA A 283 -11.51 -10.85 -2.33
N PHE A 284 -12.63 -10.46 -1.71
CA PHE A 284 -12.94 -9.05 -1.49
C PHE A 284 -12.41 -8.53 -0.14
N PRO A 285 -11.70 -7.38 -0.09
CA PRO A 285 -11.02 -6.66 -1.18
C PRO A 285 -9.66 -7.27 -1.56
N SER A 286 -9.10 -6.87 -2.71
CA SER A 286 -7.80 -7.38 -3.16
C SER A 286 -6.62 -6.79 -2.39
N GLY A 287 -5.84 -7.67 -1.75
CA GLY A 287 -4.61 -7.32 -1.02
C GLY A 287 -3.42 -7.06 -1.95
N HIS A 288 -3.27 -7.85 -3.02
CA HIS A 288 -2.20 -7.68 -4.02
C HIS A 288 -2.29 -6.32 -4.72
N VAL A 289 -3.50 -5.88 -5.08
CA VAL A 289 -3.71 -4.56 -5.68
C VAL A 289 -3.35 -3.46 -4.71
N VAL A 290 -3.76 -3.54 -3.44
CA VAL A 290 -3.32 -2.54 -2.45
C VAL A 290 -1.81 -2.55 -2.29
N SER A 291 -1.17 -3.73 -2.22
CA SER A 291 0.29 -3.87 -2.15
C SER A 291 0.98 -3.11 -3.28
N ALA A 292 0.59 -3.35 -4.53
CA ALA A 292 1.13 -2.64 -5.69
C ALA A 292 0.87 -1.13 -5.62
N PHE A 293 -0.29 -0.71 -5.12
CA PHE A 293 -0.60 0.71 -4.89
C PHE A 293 0.18 1.32 -3.72
N THR A 294 0.73 0.53 -2.80
CA THR A 294 1.60 1.06 -1.74
C THR A 294 2.91 1.62 -2.31
N ASN A 295 3.40 1.10 -3.45
CA ASN A 295 4.48 1.76 -4.20
C ASN A 295 4.09 3.19 -4.61
N GLY A 296 2.80 3.48 -4.80
CA GLY A 296 2.29 4.83 -5.00
C GLY A 296 2.68 5.82 -3.90
N THR A 297 3.01 5.35 -2.69
CA THR A 297 3.50 6.21 -1.58
C THR A 297 4.84 6.88 -1.86
N PHE A 298 5.59 6.44 -2.88
CA PHE A 298 6.76 7.17 -3.40
C PHE A 298 6.43 8.62 -3.73
N ILE A 299 5.18 8.94 -4.08
CA ILE A 299 4.70 10.31 -4.28
C ILE A 299 5.03 11.22 -3.08
N TYR A 300 4.90 10.73 -1.85
CA TYR A 300 5.21 11.50 -0.65
C TYR A 300 6.70 11.82 -0.56
N LEU A 301 7.57 10.90 -0.98
CA LEU A 301 9.02 11.09 -0.98
C LEU A 301 9.49 12.00 -2.13
N LEU A 302 8.81 11.97 -3.27
CA LEU A 302 9.23 12.67 -4.49
C LEU A 302 8.71 14.10 -4.60
N VAL A 303 7.56 14.38 -3.99
CA VAL A 303 6.76 15.61 -4.22
C VAL A 303 6.54 16.36 -2.91
N GLY A 304 6.71 17.68 -2.94
CA GLY A 304 6.43 18.53 -1.78
C GLY A 304 6.87 19.97 -1.98
N LYS A 305 5.93 20.86 -2.30
CA LYS A 305 6.23 22.29 -2.53
C LYS A 305 6.80 22.96 -1.28
N ASN A 306 6.24 22.65 -0.11
CA ASN A 306 6.72 23.19 1.17
C ASN A 306 8.06 22.56 1.62
N LYS A 307 8.59 21.60 0.85
CA LYS A 307 9.79 20.81 1.16
C LYS A 307 10.96 21.12 0.23
N LYS A 308 10.86 22.21 -0.56
CA LYS A 308 11.86 22.63 -1.58
C LYS A 308 12.21 21.55 -2.62
N ARG A 309 11.35 20.55 -2.82
CA ARG A 309 11.56 19.48 -3.80
C ARG A 309 11.10 19.93 -5.18
N LYS A 310 12.01 19.89 -6.16
CA LYS A 310 11.66 20.09 -7.57
C LYS A 310 11.14 18.78 -8.18
N LEU A 311 10.06 18.89 -8.96
CA LEU A 311 9.52 17.80 -9.77
C LEU A 311 10.30 17.74 -11.09
N SER A 312 11.16 16.75 -11.23
CA SER A 312 11.95 16.48 -12.44
C SER A 312 11.26 15.44 -13.32
N ASN A 313 11.63 15.39 -14.62
CA ASN A 313 11.03 14.47 -15.58
C ASN A 313 11.17 12.99 -15.17
N TYR A 314 12.32 12.59 -14.64
CA TYR A 314 12.52 11.21 -14.18
C TYR A 314 11.58 10.82 -13.03
N LYS A 315 11.22 11.75 -12.15
CA LYS A 315 10.25 11.50 -11.08
C LYS A 315 8.84 11.30 -11.63
N ILE A 316 8.49 12.07 -12.66
CA ILE A 316 7.21 11.94 -13.35
C ILE A 316 7.14 10.58 -14.05
N ILE A 317 8.19 10.20 -14.78
CA ILE A 317 8.30 8.88 -15.44
C ILE A 317 8.15 7.76 -14.41
N LEU A 318 8.89 7.83 -13.30
CA LEU A 318 8.78 6.85 -12.23
C LEU A 318 7.36 6.73 -11.66
N MET A 319 6.66 7.85 -11.47
CA MET A 319 5.25 7.83 -11.03
C MET A 319 4.31 7.18 -12.03
N TYR A 320 4.50 7.41 -13.33
CA TYR A 320 3.73 6.73 -14.37
C TYR A 320 4.02 5.23 -14.40
N ILE A 321 5.29 4.81 -14.29
CA ILE A 321 5.67 3.40 -14.22
C ILE A 321 4.99 2.72 -13.02
N ILE A 322 5.04 3.33 -11.84
CA ILE A 322 4.36 2.79 -10.64
C ILE A 322 2.84 2.70 -10.84
N THR A 323 2.23 3.69 -11.50
CA THR A 323 0.80 3.68 -11.77
C THR A 323 0.43 2.56 -12.75
N LEU A 324 1.21 2.38 -13.83
CA LEU A 324 1.01 1.31 -14.80
C LEU A 324 1.22 -0.09 -14.18
N HIS A 325 2.24 -0.24 -13.33
CA HIS A 325 2.47 -1.46 -12.54
C HIS A 325 1.23 -1.82 -11.72
N ALA A 326 0.66 -0.84 -11.00
CA ALA A 326 -0.50 -1.07 -10.16
C ALA A 326 -1.80 -1.36 -10.96
N ILE A 327 -1.97 -0.73 -12.13
CA ILE A 327 -3.07 -1.05 -13.06
C ILE A 327 -2.89 -2.46 -13.64
N SER A 328 -1.67 -2.83 -13.99
CA SER A 328 -1.39 -4.16 -14.54
C SER A 328 -1.58 -5.25 -13.49
N MET A 329 -1.20 -5.02 -12.23
CA MET A 329 -1.50 -5.90 -11.09
C MET A 329 -3.01 -6.15 -10.97
N ASN A 330 -3.83 -5.11 -11.08
CA ASN A 330 -5.28 -5.23 -11.05
C ASN A 330 -5.78 -6.25 -12.08
N PHE A 331 -5.45 -6.07 -13.35
CA PHE A 331 -5.90 -7.02 -14.37
C PHE A 331 -5.31 -8.42 -14.19
N ALA A 332 -4.04 -8.52 -13.79
CA ALA A 332 -3.38 -9.82 -13.57
C ALA A 332 -4.12 -10.66 -12.54
N THR A 333 -4.53 -10.04 -11.43
CA THR A 333 -5.25 -10.72 -10.35
C THR A 333 -6.65 -11.20 -10.74
N VAL A 334 -7.30 -10.54 -11.69
CA VAL A 334 -8.59 -11.01 -12.24
C VAL A 334 -8.37 -12.13 -13.26
N VAL A 335 -7.37 -11.98 -14.14
CA VAL A 335 -7.01 -13.02 -15.11
C VAL A 335 -6.62 -14.32 -14.45
N MET A 336 -5.85 -14.28 -13.34
CA MET A 336 -5.50 -15.49 -12.58
C MET A 336 -6.67 -16.10 -11.81
N ARG A 337 -7.91 -15.62 -11.99
CA ARG A 337 -9.11 -16.09 -11.27
C ARG A 337 -9.07 -15.86 -9.75
N GLY A 338 -8.10 -15.08 -9.28
CA GLY A 338 -7.87 -14.78 -7.88
C GLY A 338 -8.70 -13.60 -7.37
N HIS A 339 -9.33 -12.82 -8.23
CA HIS A 339 -10.17 -11.70 -7.83
C HIS A 339 -11.23 -11.40 -8.88
N TYR A 340 -12.28 -10.72 -8.44
CA TYR A 340 -13.27 -10.10 -9.32
C TYR A 340 -12.93 -8.63 -9.60
N ILE A 341 -13.55 -8.04 -10.62
CA ILE A 341 -13.31 -6.64 -11.00
C ILE A 341 -13.75 -5.70 -9.88
N THR A 342 -14.81 -6.02 -9.14
CA THR A 342 -15.20 -5.19 -7.99
C THR A 342 -14.16 -5.21 -6.88
N ASP A 343 -13.50 -6.35 -6.64
CA ASP A 343 -12.52 -6.51 -5.56
C ASP A 343 -11.31 -5.62 -5.78
N THR A 344 -10.82 -5.60 -7.01
CA THR A 344 -9.65 -4.84 -7.40
C THR A 344 -9.99 -3.37 -7.60
N SER A 345 -11.12 -3.05 -8.22
CA SER A 345 -11.56 -1.67 -8.46
C SER A 345 -11.86 -0.93 -7.15
N PHE A 346 -12.48 -1.62 -6.19
CA PHE A 346 -12.65 -1.09 -4.82
C PHE A 346 -11.31 -0.78 -4.17
N SER A 347 -10.35 -1.72 -4.23
CA SER A 347 -9.01 -1.53 -3.66
C SER A 347 -8.29 -0.31 -4.26
N ILE A 348 -8.42 -0.06 -5.56
CA ILE A 348 -7.86 1.14 -6.21
C ILE A 348 -8.52 2.42 -5.68
N CYS A 349 -9.86 2.46 -5.65
CA CYS A 349 -10.61 3.60 -5.15
C CYS A 349 -10.24 3.92 -3.70
N LEU A 350 -10.18 2.88 -2.85
CA LEU A 350 -9.75 2.96 -1.46
C LEU A 350 -8.35 3.57 -1.35
N CYS A 351 -7.37 3.05 -2.10
CA CYS A 351 -6.01 3.57 -2.11
C CYS A 351 -5.96 5.06 -2.49
N LEU A 352 -6.64 5.47 -3.55
CA LEU A 352 -6.61 6.86 -4.02
C LEU A 352 -7.29 7.83 -3.06
N VAL A 353 -8.39 7.41 -2.41
CA VAL A 353 -9.08 8.18 -1.36
C VAL A 353 -8.25 8.26 -0.08
N SER A 354 -7.49 7.23 0.25
CA SER A 354 -6.62 7.21 1.43
C SER A 354 -5.52 8.28 1.36
N ILE A 355 -4.98 8.60 0.17
CA ILE A 355 -3.88 9.58 0.00
C ILE A 355 -4.18 10.94 0.66
N PRO A 356 -5.26 11.65 0.30
CA PRO A 356 -5.59 12.94 0.91
C PRO A 356 -5.96 12.83 2.39
N ILE A 357 -6.61 11.72 2.81
CA ILE A 357 -6.97 11.47 4.21
C ILE A 357 -5.71 11.39 5.07
N ILE A 358 -4.76 10.55 4.69
CA ILE A 358 -3.49 10.35 5.41
C ILE A 358 -2.66 11.62 5.41
N ASN A 359 -2.59 12.31 4.28
CA ASN A 359 -1.87 13.58 4.21
C ASN A 359 -2.40 14.58 5.25
N ARG A 360 -3.73 14.68 5.37
CA ARG A 360 -4.39 15.54 6.35
C ARG A 360 -4.19 15.06 7.79
N LEU A 361 -4.37 13.77 8.05
CA LEU A 361 -4.25 13.18 9.39
C LEU A 361 -2.82 13.30 9.93
N VAL A 362 -1.83 12.92 9.13
CA VAL A 362 -0.42 12.96 9.55
C VAL A 362 0.05 14.40 9.72
N ASP A 363 -0.18 15.29 8.74
CA ASP A 363 0.25 16.69 8.89
C ASP A 363 -0.41 17.33 10.13
N LYS A 364 -1.72 17.15 10.34
CA LYS A 364 -2.41 17.72 11.51
C LYS A 364 -1.81 17.24 12.83
N ASN A 365 -1.58 15.93 12.97
CA ASN A 365 -1.14 15.34 14.24
C ASN A 365 0.35 15.57 14.49
N VAL A 366 1.20 15.41 13.48
CA VAL A 366 2.64 15.63 13.58
C VAL A 366 2.92 17.08 13.94
N TRP A 367 2.32 18.06 13.26
CA TRP A 367 2.59 19.46 13.55
C TRP A 367 2.01 19.91 14.89
N LYS A 368 0.87 19.34 15.31
CA LYS A 368 0.37 19.53 16.68
C LYS A 368 1.39 19.05 17.72
N PHE A 369 2.01 17.90 17.50
CA PHE A 369 3.05 17.35 18.38
C PHE A 369 4.34 18.18 18.37
N VAL A 370 4.81 18.59 17.19
CA VAL A 370 6.00 19.44 17.03
C VAL A 370 5.79 20.77 17.75
N ASN A 371 4.65 21.43 17.55
CA ASN A 371 4.33 22.70 18.20
C ASN A 371 4.28 22.53 19.72
N LYS A 372 3.60 21.49 20.22
CA LYS A 372 3.56 21.17 21.66
C LYS A 372 4.96 20.94 22.25
N SER A 373 5.85 20.29 21.49
CA SER A 373 7.23 20.03 21.92
C SER A 373 8.09 21.29 21.92
N ARG A 374 7.89 22.21 20.96
CA ARG A 374 8.55 23.53 20.93
C ARG A 374 8.11 24.40 22.09
N MET A 375 6.81 24.44 22.37
CA MET A 375 6.23 25.15 23.52
C MET A 375 6.83 24.68 24.86
N LYS A 376 6.91 23.36 25.08
CA LYS A 376 7.55 22.79 26.28
C LYS A 376 9.01 23.21 26.46
N ARG A 377 9.67 23.59 25.37
CA ARG A 377 11.08 24.01 25.34
C ARG A 377 11.25 25.52 25.27
N GLN A 378 10.15 26.28 25.38
CA GLN A 378 10.15 27.74 25.26
C GLN A 378 10.84 28.23 23.98
N LEU A 379 10.77 27.44 22.90
CA LEU A 379 11.31 27.85 21.62
C LEU A 379 10.33 28.81 20.97
N GLU A 380 10.85 29.98 20.59
CA GLU A 380 10.11 31.01 19.89
C GLU A 380 9.48 30.47 18.60
N ASN A 381 8.27 30.95 18.30
CA ASN A 381 7.56 30.64 17.07
C ASN A 381 7.12 31.93 16.37
N GLU A 382 7.02 31.88 15.05
CA GLU A 382 6.37 32.93 14.29
C GLU A 382 4.85 32.69 14.25
N GLY A 383 4.07 33.75 14.41
CA GLY A 383 2.61 33.74 14.36
C GLY A 383 2.08 34.49 13.15
N LEU A 384 1.01 33.98 12.55
CA LEU A 384 0.30 34.66 11.46
C LEU A 384 -1.18 34.74 11.82
N PHE A 385 -1.69 35.97 11.85
CA PHE A 385 -3.11 36.25 12.02
C PHE A 385 -3.69 36.69 10.67
N ILE A 386 -4.71 35.96 10.20
CA ILE A 386 -5.44 36.29 8.97
C ILE A 386 -6.85 36.72 9.35
N ASN A 387 -7.21 37.94 9.00
CA ASN A 387 -8.56 38.46 9.21
C ASN A 387 -9.51 37.98 8.10
N LYS A 388 -10.63 37.37 8.47
CA LYS A 388 -11.73 36.96 7.59
C LYS A 388 -13.05 37.49 8.17
N GLY A 389 -13.37 38.73 7.82
CA GLY A 389 -14.56 39.41 8.34
C GLY A 389 -14.50 39.54 9.87
N GLN A 390 -15.52 39.04 10.58
CA GLN A 390 -15.57 39.07 12.04
C GLN A 390 -14.67 38.03 12.73
N ASN A 391 -13.98 37.17 11.98
CA ASN A 391 -13.16 36.10 12.53
C ASN A 391 -11.67 36.29 12.21
N ILE A 392 -10.82 36.03 13.20
CA ILE A 392 -9.37 35.89 13.07
C ILE A 392 -9.03 34.41 12.99
N MET A 393 -8.31 34.00 11.95
CA MET A 393 -7.66 32.70 11.86
C MET A 393 -6.21 32.83 12.29
N PHE A 394 -5.80 32.06 13.31
CA PHE A 394 -4.44 32.05 13.82
C PHE A 394 -3.67 30.83 13.32
N TYR A 395 -2.46 31.08 12.82
CA TYR A 395 -1.52 30.10 12.35
C TYR A 395 -0.18 30.26 13.07
N VAL A 396 0.49 29.14 13.33
CA VAL A 396 1.90 29.11 13.74
C VAL A 396 2.75 28.77 12.52
N ILE A 397 3.69 29.64 12.17
CA ILE A 397 4.60 29.44 11.07
C ILE A 397 5.76 28.56 11.55
N ASN A 398 5.95 27.41 10.90
CA ASN A 398 7.10 26.52 11.12
C ASN A 398 7.61 26.00 9.78
N ASN A 399 8.91 26.09 9.52
CA ASN A 399 9.56 25.59 8.30
C ASN A 399 8.81 25.96 7.01
N ASN A 400 8.50 27.24 6.81
CA ASN A 400 7.74 27.76 5.66
C ASN A 400 6.29 27.25 5.52
N ARG A 401 5.71 26.67 6.58
CA ARG A 401 4.29 26.25 6.62
C ARG A 401 3.49 27.07 7.62
N ASN A 402 2.29 27.47 7.21
CA ASN A 402 1.30 28.09 8.09
C ASN A 402 0.44 26.98 8.72
N ASN A 403 0.72 26.61 9.97
CA ASN A 403 -0.03 25.57 10.67
C ASN A 403 -1.24 26.19 11.38
N TYR A 404 -2.44 25.90 10.89
CA TYR A 404 -3.68 26.40 11.48
C TYR A 404 -3.85 25.91 12.91
N ILE A 405 -4.11 26.83 13.83
CA ILE A 405 -4.31 26.54 15.25
C ILE A 405 -5.78 26.71 15.63
N SER A 406 -6.37 27.86 15.35
CA SER A 406 -7.71 28.21 15.82
C SER A 406 -8.34 29.33 15.00
N THR A 407 -9.66 29.42 15.06
CA THR A 407 -10.44 30.57 14.60
C THR A 407 -11.18 31.15 15.80
N PHE A 408 -11.23 32.47 15.91
CA PHE A 408 -11.95 33.19 16.96
C PHE A 408 -12.46 34.54 16.48
N LYS A 409 -13.46 35.11 17.17
CA LYS A 409 -13.99 36.43 16.82
C LYS A 409 -12.93 37.50 16.99
N ALA A 410 -12.88 38.46 16.06
CA ALA A 410 -11.92 39.56 16.08
C ALA A 410 -12.02 40.43 17.34
N SER A 411 -13.21 40.53 17.93
CA SER A 411 -13.43 41.22 19.21
C SER A 411 -12.85 40.50 20.43
N ASN A 412 -12.41 39.24 20.30
CA ASN A 412 -11.89 38.46 21.41
C ASN A 412 -10.35 38.59 21.53
N GLU A 413 -9.89 39.80 21.89
CA GLU A 413 -8.46 40.10 22.11
C GLU A 413 -7.86 39.23 23.22
N HIS A 414 -8.63 38.89 24.27
CA HIS A 414 -8.15 37.99 25.32
C HIS A 414 -7.75 36.60 24.79
N LYS A 415 -8.53 36.02 23.87
CA LYS A 415 -8.19 34.74 23.24
C LYS A 415 -6.94 34.85 22.36
N LYS A 416 -6.70 35.99 21.72
CA LYS A 416 -5.50 36.26 20.95
C LYS A 416 -4.26 36.29 21.84
N GLU A 417 -4.31 37.00 22.97
CA GLU A 417 -3.23 37.04 23.97
C GLU A 417 -2.93 35.66 24.54
N ILE A 418 -3.97 34.89 24.90
CA ILE A 418 -3.82 33.50 25.35
C ILE A 418 -3.07 32.68 24.29
N LEU A 419 -3.42 32.83 23.01
CA LEU A 419 -2.76 32.09 21.93
C LEU A 419 -1.31 32.54 21.71
N ILE A 420 -1.02 33.84 21.76
CA ILE A 420 0.35 34.37 21.67
C ILE A 420 1.22 33.79 22.79
N LYS A 421 0.73 33.86 24.03
CA LYS A 421 1.44 33.32 25.20
C LYS A 421 1.59 31.81 25.15
N LYS A 422 0.51 31.10 24.81
CA LYS A 422 0.48 29.62 24.74
C LYS A 422 1.44 29.07 23.69
N TYR A 423 1.64 29.79 22.59
CA TYR A 423 2.50 29.36 21.48
C TYR A 423 3.85 30.09 21.42
N SER A 424 4.21 30.88 22.44
CA SER A 424 5.49 31.60 22.52
C SER A 424 5.81 32.37 21.22
N ILE A 425 4.86 33.18 20.76
CA ILE A 425 4.98 33.93 19.51
C ILE A 425 5.80 35.20 19.71
N THR A 426 6.92 35.35 19.01
CA THR A 426 7.78 36.56 19.09
C THR A 426 7.62 37.53 17.92
N GLU A 427 7.34 37.02 16.72
CA GLU A 427 6.92 37.84 15.59
C GLU A 427 5.48 37.51 15.18
N SER A 428 4.64 38.54 15.08
CA SER A 428 3.29 38.40 14.54
C SER A 428 3.16 39.15 13.21
N LYS A 429 2.83 38.41 12.15
CA LYS A 429 2.47 39.00 10.85
C LYS A 429 0.93 39.08 10.80
N ILE A 430 0.40 40.28 10.60
CA ILE A 430 -1.04 40.47 10.38
C ILE A 430 -1.25 40.62 8.88
N LYS A 431 -2.02 39.70 8.28
CA LYS A 431 -2.42 39.81 6.88
C LYS A 431 -3.89 40.18 6.80
N LYS A 432 -4.19 41.40 6.34
CA LYS A 432 -5.55 41.77 5.93
C LYS A 432 -5.83 41.07 4.60
N ASN A 433 -6.95 40.35 4.51
CA ASN A 433 -7.50 39.99 3.21
C ASN A 433 -8.09 41.28 2.63
N ASN A 434 -7.49 41.79 1.56
CA ASN A 434 -8.21 42.66 0.63
C ASN A 434 -9.22 41.81 -0.14
#